data_AF-A0A497B7C9-F1
#
_entry.id   AF-A0A497B7C9-F1
#
_cell.length_a   1.000
_cell.length_b   1.000
_cell.length_c   1.000
_cell.angle_alpha   90.00
_cell.angle_beta   90.00
_cell.angle_gamma   90.00
#
_symmetry.space_group_name_H-M   'P 1'
#
loop_
_entity.id
_entity.type
_entity.pdbx_description
1 polymer ?
#
loop_
_entity_poly.entity_id
_entity_poly.type
_entity_poly.pdbx_seq_one_letter_code
_entity_poly.pdbx_strand_id
1 'polypeptide(L)'
;MNNQENIRVLVAEDDHLVGETIRGLLEKAGYVVAGEATNGLEAVEMTQSLRPDVVLMDIAMPDMDGIEATRLIYERCPTPVVALTAYETEELVSGASEAGVGAYLVKPPKLREMERAITIARARFDDMMELRQYADQLERRVQQRTTQLEAQHAWLQAVLRSVADGIVVANEQGKIVQTNPVAQAWLSKTLSPEDAARLQKMVQGMARQTCAQAIGKQSEMTLELTGLDLELRAAQVAGAQKPTAVVGIHDVSHLKALNRMKARFVANVSHELRTPVTTIKLYVELMRRHPEKWKEYLKVLADETDHQVRLVEDILQISHIDSGRLEMKPRPTALDKLSKDVIADLWTLAQERNLILEYYRAQPEPTAMVDPDKIEQVLSNLVENAIQYTPEGGKVLISTGKVEAEGRLWATVAVMDTGIGIPENELPHIFDRFFRGEGERQIQVSGTGLGLAIVQGIVELHGGWTTVESQVNAGTIFTVWLPLAEEQA
;
A
#
# COMPACT_ATOMS: atom_id res chain seq x y z
N MET A 1 -38.46 -62.79 -15.19
CA MET A 1 -39.09 -62.05 -16.30
C MET A 1 -37.95 -61.58 -17.17
N ASN A 2 -37.85 -62.10 -18.40
CA ASN A 2 -36.68 -62.03 -19.26
C ASN A 2 -36.43 -60.59 -19.74
N ASN A 3 -35.35 -59.97 -19.27
CA ASN A 3 -34.89 -58.64 -19.67
C ASN A 3 -34.22 -58.62 -21.06
N GLN A 4 -34.48 -59.65 -21.89
CA GLN A 4 -33.83 -59.90 -23.18
C GLN A 4 -34.69 -59.51 -24.38
N GLU A 5 -36.00 -59.28 -24.20
CA GLU A 5 -37.00 -59.14 -25.28
C GLU A 5 -36.87 -57.86 -26.14
N ASN A 6 -35.84 -57.04 -25.97
CA ASN A 6 -35.69 -55.79 -26.74
C ASN A 6 -34.24 -55.39 -27.05
N ILE A 7 -33.26 -56.30 -26.85
CA ILE A 7 -31.85 -56.00 -27.15
C ILE A 7 -31.63 -56.10 -28.66
N ARG A 8 -31.14 -55.01 -29.25
CA ARG A 8 -30.89 -54.87 -30.69
C ARG A 8 -29.46 -55.28 -31.04
N VAL A 9 -29.31 -56.31 -31.85
CA VAL A 9 -28.02 -56.88 -32.24
C VAL A 9 -27.73 -56.58 -33.70
N LEU A 10 -26.57 -56.00 -33.99
CA LEU A 10 -26.03 -55.94 -35.35
C LEU A 10 -25.15 -57.17 -35.58
N VAL A 11 -25.35 -57.88 -36.69
CA VAL A 11 -24.52 -59.04 -37.05
C VAL A 11 -23.63 -58.64 -38.22
N ALA A 12 -22.32 -58.73 -38.07
CA ALA A 12 -21.35 -58.51 -39.14
C ALA A 12 -20.66 -59.83 -39.47
N GLU A 13 -21.00 -60.38 -40.63
CA GLU A 13 -20.58 -61.71 -41.11
C GLU A 13 -20.60 -61.71 -42.64
N ASP A 14 -19.49 -62.08 -43.27
CA ASP A 14 -19.35 -62.09 -44.73
C ASP A 14 -19.95 -63.36 -45.37
N ASP A 15 -20.00 -64.48 -44.64
CA ASP A 15 -20.71 -65.70 -45.06
C ASP A 15 -22.21 -65.60 -44.76
N HIS A 16 -23.01 -65.42 -45.82
CA HIS A 16 -24.46 -65.29 -45.73
C HIS A 16 -25.16 -66.47 -45.01
N LEU A 17 -24.66 -67.70 -45.15
CA LEU A 17 -25.25 -68.87 -44.50
C LEU A 17 -24.98 -68.87 -42.99
N VAL A 18 -23.77 -68.46 -42.60
CA VAL A 18 -23.39 -68.29 -41.19
C VAL A 18 -24.20 -67.14 -40.58
N GLY A 19 -24.35 -66.02 -41.30
CA GLY A 19 -25.16 -64.87 -40.90
C GLY A 19 -26.63 -65.23 -40.65
N GLU A 20 -27.29 -65.92 -41.59
CA GLU A 20 -28.67 -66.40 -41.41
C GLU A 20 -28.82 -67.35 -40.21
N THR A 21 -27.81 -68.20 -39.97
CA THR A 21 -27.81 -69.12 -38.82
C THR A 21 -27.74 -68.34 -37.51
N ILE A 22 -26.87 -67.33 -37.42
CA ILE A 22 -26.71 -66.47 -36.24
C ILE A 22 -27.99 -65.65 -36.02
N ARG A 23 -28.56 -65.04 -37.07
CA ARG A 23 -29.87 -64.36 -37.02
C ARG A 23 -30.95 -65.27 -36.46
N GLY A 24 -31.09 -66.48 -37.01
CA GLY A 24 -32.10 -67.43 -36.56
C GLY A 24 -31.92 -67.88 -35.11
N LEU A 25 -30.68 -67.93 -34.60
CA LEU A 25 -30.40 -68.18 -33.18
C LEU A 25 -30.77 -66.97 -32.31
N LEU A 26 -30.44 -65.75 -32.75
CA LEU A 26 -30.74 -64.51 -32.03
C LEU A 26 -32.25 -64.30 -31.87
N GLU A 27 -33.00 -64.45 -32.96
CA GLU A 27 -34.46 -64.32 -32.97
C GLU A 27 -35.13 -65.38 -32.08
N LYS A 28 -34.60 -66.62 -32.07
CA LYS A 28 -35.07 -67.69 -31.15
C LYS A 28 -34.80 -67.40 -29.68
N ALA A 29 -33.73 -66.66 -29.36
CA ALA A 29 -33.44 -66.19 -28.01
C ALA A 29 -34.18 -64.88 -27.64
N GLY A 30 -34.97 -64.31 -28.56
CA GLY A 30 -35.75 -63.10 -28.31
C GLY A 30 -34.98 -61.79 -28.51
N TYR A 31 -33.82 -61.82 -29.14
CA TYR A 31 -33.09 -60.62 -29.57
C TYR A 31 -33.67 -60.06 -30.88
N VAL A 32 -33.55 -58.75 -31.08
CA VAL A 32 -33.95 -58.08 -32.32
C VAL A 32 -32.72 -57.88 -33.19
N VAL A 33 -32.68 -58.47 -34.40
CA VAL A 33 -31.58 -58.21 -35.34
C VAL A 33 -31.81 -56.86 -36.01
N ALA A 34 -30.97 -55.89 -35.67
CA ALA A 34 -31.09 -54.50 -36.12
C ALA A 34 -30.64 -54.31 -37.58
N GLY A 35 -29.71 -55.16 -38.05
CA GLY A 35 -29.13 -55.14 -39.39
C GLY A 35 -28.12 -56.27 -39.55
N GLU A 36 -27.71 -56.50 -40.80
CA GLU A 36 -26.62 -57.42 -41.15
C GLU A 36 -25.61 -56.67 -42.02
N ALA A 37 -24.34 -56.78 -41.68
CA ALA A 37 -23.22 -56.21 -42.41
C ALA A 37 -22.35 -57.35 -42.97
N THR A 38 -21.77 -57.13 -44.15
CA THR A 38 -20.96 -58.13 -44.88
C THR A 38 -19.46 -57.84 -44.85
N ASN A 39 -19.07 -56.71 -44.29
CA ASN A 39 -17.68 -56.30 -44.08
C ASN A 39 -17.55 -55.34 -42.89
N GLY A 40 -16.32 -55.07 -42.44
CA GLY A 40 -16.06 -54.22 -41.27
C GLY A 40 -16.48 -52.77 -41.43
N LEU A 41 -16.40 -52.20 -42.65
CA LEU A 41 -16.77 -50.81 -42.91
C LEU A 41 -18.28 -50.61 -42.80
N GLU A 42 -19.04 -51.50 -43.44
CA GLU A 42 -20.51 -51.53 -43.36
C GLU A 42 -20.97 -51.70 -41.91
N ALA A 43 -20.28 -52.54 -41.13
CA ALA A 43 -20.56 -52.72 -39.71
C ALA A 43 -20.36 -51.42 -38.89
N VAL A 44 -19.31 -50.64 -39.15
CA VAL A 44 -19.08 -49.33 -38.50
C VAL A 44 -20.18 -48.33 -38.87
N GLU A 45 -20.53 -48.22 -40.16
CA GLU A 45 -21.57 -47.29 -40.65
C GLU A 45 -22.97 -47.65 -40.12
N MET A 46 -23.30 -48.95 -40.11
CA MET A 46 -24.54 -49.46 -39.53
C MET A 46 -24.59 -49.27 -38.02
N THR A 47 -23.46 -49.41 -37.31
CA THR A 47 -23.42 -49.15 -35.87
C THR A 47 -23.73 -47.69 -35.55
N GLN A 48 -23.18 -46.74 -36.33
CA GLN A 48 -23.45 -45.31 -36.16
C GLN A 48 -24.91 -44.94 -36.45
N SER A 49 -25.49 -45.49 -37.51
CA SER A 49 -26.82 -45.15 -37.99
C SER A 49 -27.94 -45.86 -37.22
N LEU A 50 -27.79 -47.17 -36.99
CA LEU A 50 -28.82 -48.01 -36.37
C LEU A 50 -28.74 -48.03 -34.85
N ARG A 51 -27.57 -47.68 -34.27
CA ARG A 51 -27.28 -47.70 -32.82
C ARG A 51 -27.76 -49.01 -32.16
N PRO A 52 -27.17 -50.16 -32.52
CA PRO A 52 -27.46 -51.42 -31.87
C PRO A 52 -26.98 -51.39 -30.40
N ASP A 53 -27.56 -52.25 -29.57
CA ASP A 53 -27.15 -52.43 -28.17
C ASP A 53 -25.89 -53.31 -28.04
N VAL A 54 -25.56 -54.10 -29.07
CA VAL A 54 -24.36 -54.93 -29.18
C VAL A 54 -24.10 -55.29 -30.64
N VAL A 55 -22.83 -55.43 -31.02
CA VAL A 55 -22.41 -55.90 -32.35
C VAL A 55 -21.78 -57.28 -32.23
N LEU A 56 -22.30 -58.27 -32.96
CA LEU A 56 -21.60 -59.53 -33.20
C LEU A 56 -20.73 -59.34 -34.43
N MET A 57 -19.41 -59.37 -34.25
CA MET A 57 -18.45 -58.97 -35.27
C MET A 57 -17.58 -60.16 -35.64
N ASP A 58 -17.67 -60.64 -36.88
CA ASP A 58 -16.65 -61.55 -37.37
C ASP A 58 -15.28 -60.88 -37.45
N ILE A 59 -14.24 -61.57 -36.99
CA ILE A 59 -12.87 -61.08 -37.05
C ILE A 59 -12.34 -61.11 -38.48
N ALA A 60 -12.66 -62.14 -39.27
CA ALA A 60 -12.06 -62.38 -40.58
C ALA A 60 -13.02 -62.05 -41.72
N MET A 61 -13.14 -60.77 -42.07
CA MET A 61 -14.00 -60.28 -43.16
C MET A 61 -13.20 -59.62 -44.29
N PRO A 62 -13.75 -59.54 -45.52
CA PRO A 62 -13.12 -58.84 -46.65
C PRO A 62 -13.05 -57.32 -46.44
N ASP A 63 -12.11 -56.68 -47.14
CA ASP A 63 -11.82 -55.24 -47.15
C ASP A 63 -11.34 -54.64 -45.81
N MET A 64 -12.18 -54.66 -44.78
CA MET A 64 -11.87 -54.21 -43.42
C MET A 64 -12.17 -55.35 -42.44
N ASP A 65 -11.16 -55.75 -41.68
CA ASP A 65 -11.30 -56.81 -40.70
C ASP A 65 -12.09 -56.38 -39.45
N GLY A 66 -12.56 -57.36 -38.67
CA GLY A 66 -13.39 -57.09 -37.50
C GLY A 66 -12.65 -56.39 -36.34
N ILE A 67 -11.33 -56.50 -36.27
CA ILE A 67 -10.52 -55.87 -35.21
C ILE A 67 -10.40 -54.37 -35.49
N GLU A 68 -10.11 -54.00 -36.74
CA GLU A 68 -10.08 -52.61 -37.19
C GLU A 68 -11.46 -51.97 -37.06
N ALA A 69 -12.53 -52.68 -37.48
CA ALA A 69 -13.90 -52.23 -37.31
C ALA A 69 -14.28 -52.00 -35.84
N THR A 70 -13.86 -52.91 -34.94
CA THR A 70 -14.10 -52.76 -33.49
C THR A 70 -13.42 -51.50 -32.93
N ARG A 71 -12.17 -51.23 -33.30
CA ARG A 71 -11.45 -50.02 -32.87
C ARG A 71 -12.17 -48.75 -33.33
N LEU A 72 -12.65 -48.72 -34.57
CA LEU A 72 -13.41 -47.60 -35.11
C LEU A 72 -14.78 -47.41 -34.43
N ILE A 73 -15.48 -48.51 -34.12
CA ILE A 73 -16.72 -48.48 -33.33
C ILE A 73 -16.42 -47.91 -31.94
N TYR A 74 -15.37 -48.38 -31.26
CA TYR A 74 -14.97 -47.89 -29.95
C TYR A 74 -14.66 -46.38 -29.92
N GLU A 75 -13.98 -45.87 -30.95
CA GLU A 75 -13.60 -44.46 -31.03
C GLU A 75 -14.76 -43.53 -31.46
N ARG A 76 -15.54 -43.94 -32.46
CA ARG A 76 -16.53 -43.05 -33.11
C ARG A 76 -17.94 -43.22 -32.56
N CYS A 77 -18.34 -44.43 -32.20
CA CYS A 77 -19.68 -44.75 -31.73
C CYS A 77 -19.62 -45.90 -30.70
N PRO A 78 -19.09 -45.62 -29.48
CA PRO A 78 -18.80 -46.65 -28.49
C PRO A 78 -20.00 -47.57 -28.28
N THR A 79 -19.86 -48.83 -28.70
CA THR A 79 -20.89 -49.87 -28.64
C THR A 79 -20.21 -51.18 -28.27
N PRO A 80 -20.77 -52.03 -27.39
CA PRO A 80 -20.14 -53.28 -27.03
C PRO A 80 -20.06 -54.22 -28.23
N VAL A 81 -18.88 -54.81 -28.44
CA VAL A 81 -18.62 -55.76 -29.53
C VAL A 81 -18.34 -57.14 -28.95
N VAL A 82 -18.96 -58.15 -29.53
CA VAL A 82 -18.69 -59.57 -29.30
C VAL A 82 -18.04 -60.12 -30.56
N ALA A 83 -16.78 -60.55 -30.47
CA ALA A 83 -16.06 -61.03 -31.64
C ALA A 83 -16.40 -62.51 -31.93
N LEU A 84 -16.66 -62.83 -33.20
CA LEU A 84 -16.84 -64.17 -33.72
C LEU A 84 -15.51 -64.64 -34.32
N THR A 85 -15.02 -65.81 -33.92
CA THR A 85 -13.75 -66.37 -34.40
C THR A 85 -13.92 -67.81 -34.88
N ALA A 86 -13.13 -68.22 -35.89
CA ALA A 86 -13.08 -69.60 -36.36
C ALA A 86 -12.32 -70.53 -35.39
N TYR A 87 -11.36 -70.01 -34.61
CA TYR A 87 -10.56 -70.78 -33.65
C TYR A 87 -10.19 -69.93 -32.41
N GLU A 88 -10.13 -70.55 -31.23
CA GLU A 88 -9.53 -69.95 -30.03
C GLU A 88 -8.00 -70.10 -30.08
N THR A 89 -7.28 -68.99 -30.17
CA THR A 89 -5.83 -68.92 -29.94
C THR A 89 -5.51 -67.75 -29.01
N GLU A 90 -4.47 -67.87 -28.18
CA GLU A 90 -4.10 -66.82 -27.20
C GLU A 90 -3.76 -65.47 -27.87
N GLU A 91 -3.19 -65.48 -29.08
CA GLU A 91 -2.84 -64.26 -29.84
C GLU A 91 -4.10 -63.48 -30.28
N LEU A 92 -5.14 -64.19 -30.74
CA LEU A 92 -6.43 -63.59 -31.11
C LEU A 92 -7.16 -63.00 -29.90
N VAL A 93 -7.04 -63.62 -28.72
CA VAL A 93 -7.62 -63.12 -27.46
C VAL A 93 -6.90 -61.85 -26.98
N SER A 94 -5.58 -61.78 -27.12
CA SER A 94 -4.78 -60.61 -26.72
C SER A 94 -5.06 -59.40 -27.63
N GLY A 95 -4.98 -59.58 -28.95
CA GLY A 95 -5.15 -58.47 -29.90
C GLY A 95 -6.56 -57.87 -29.90
N ALA A 96 -7.58 -58.68 -29.66
CA ALA A 96 -8.95 -58.19 -29.59
C ALA A 96 -9.31 -57.60 -28.21
N SER A 97 -8.61 -58.00 -27.12
CA SER A 97 -8.76 -57.33 -25.82
C SER A 97 -8.21 -55.90 -25.87
N GLU A 98 -7.15 -55.66 -26.65
CA GLU A 98 -6.61 -54.33 -26.92
C GLU A 98 -7.51 -53.49 -27.84
N ALA A 99 -8.30 -54.14 -28.70
CA ALA A 99 -9.25 -53.49 -29.61
C ALA A 99 -10.59 -53.10 -28.94
N GLY A 100 -10.80 -53.45 -27.67
CA GLY A 100 -12.03 -53.11 -26.94
C GLY A 100 -13.17 -54.14 -27.09
N VAL A 101 -12.86 -55.39 -27.48
CA VAL A 101 -13.85 -56.47 -27.56
C VAL A 101 -14.32 -56.88 -26.16
N GLY A 102 -15.64 -56.89 -25.96
CA GLY A 102 -16.26 -57.20 -24.67
C GLY A 102 -16.33 -58.69 -24.35
N ALA A 103 -16.47 -59.55 -25.37
CA ALA A 103 -16.50 -61.01 -25.25
C ALA A 103 -16.24 -61.70 -26.60
N TYR A 104 -16.02 -63.03 -26.58
CA TYR A 104 -15.71 -63.83 -27.77
C TYR A 104 -16.66 -65.02 -27.93
N LEU A 105 -16.85 -65.45 -29.18
CA LEU A 105 -17.62 -66.64 -29.56
C LEU A 105 -16.92 -67.41 -30.69
N VAL A 106 -16.91 -68.73 -30.59
CA VAL A 106 -16.38 -69.61 -31.65
C VAL A 106 -17.49 -69.98 -32.64
N LYS A 107 -17.18 -69.95 -33.94
CA LYS A 107 -18.12 -70.32 -35.01
C LYS A 107 -18.20 -71.84 -35.22
N PRO A 108 -19.41 -72.42 -35.46
CA PRO A 108 -20.72 -71.79 -35.33
C PRO A 108 -21.17 -71.68 -33.86
N PRO A 109 -21.64 -70.50 -33.40
CA PRO A 109 -21.95 -70.29 -31.99
C PRO A 109 -23.22 -71.03 -31.57
N LYS A 110 -23.27 -71.49 -30.31
CA LYS A 110 -24.50 -72.04 -29.71
C LYS A 110 -25.30 -70.95 -28.98
N LEU A 111 -26.62 -71.13 -28.91
CA LEU A 111 -27.55 -70.19 -28.27
C LEU A 111 -27.11 -69.70 -26.87
N ARG A 112 -26.78 -70.64 -25.97
CA ARG A 112 -26.37 -70.32 -24.59
C ARG A 112 -25.02 -69.60 -24.50
N GLU A 113 -24.11 -69.89 -25.43
CA GLU A 113 -22.79 -69.26 -25.47
C GLU A 113 -22.96 -67.79 -25.92
N MET A 114 -23.78 -67.57 -26.96
CA MET A 114 -24.10 -66.24 -27.47
C MET A 114 -24.80 -65.35 -26.43
N GLU A 115 -25.81 -65.87 -25.72
CA GLU A 115 -26.48 -65.12 -24.63
C GLU A 115 -25.50 -64.67 -23.55
N ARG A 116 -24.56 -65.55 -23.16
CA ARG A 116 -23.53 -65.23 -22.17
C ARG A 116 -22.57 -64.17 -22.68
N ALA A 117 -22.08 -64.31 -23.91
CA ALA A 117 -21.13 -63.38 -24.50
C ALA A 117 -21.73 -61.97 -24.65
N ILE A 118 -22.98 -61.87 -25.13
CA ILE A 118 -23.70 -60.59 -25.21
C ILE A 118 -23.85 -59.95 -23.83
N THR A 119 -24.23 -60.74 -22.82
CA THR A 119 -24.38 -60.24 -21.45
C THR A 119 -23.07 -59.72 -20.87
N ILE A 120 -21.98 -60.46 -21.03
CA ILE A 120 -20.64 -60.09 -20.54
C ILE A 120 -20.13 -58.83 -21.25
N ALA A 121 -20.27 -58.77 -22.58
CA ALA A 121 -19.79 -57.64 -23.36
C ALA A 121 -20.49 -56.34 -22.99
N ARG A 122 -21.82 -56.38 -22.78
CA ARG A 122 -22.59 -55.21 -22.34
C ARG A 122 -22.20 -54.76 -20.94
N ALA A 123 -22.11 -55.68 -19.98
CA ALA A 123 -21.73 -55.34 -18.59
C ALA A 123 -20.33 -54.72 -18.50
N ARG A 124 -19.33 -55.29 -19.20
CA ARG A 124 -17.97 -54.72 -19.25
C ARG A 124 -17.93 -53.34 -19.90
N PHE A 125 -18.76 -53.14 -20.92
CA PHE A 125 -18.86 -51.86 -21.59
C PHE A 125 -19.47 -50.79 -20.68
N ASP A 126 -20.53 -51.12 -19.94
CA ASP A 126 -21.14 -50.22 -18.96
C ASP A 126 -20.12 -49.80 -17.89
N ASP A 127 -19.40 -50.75 -17.29
CA ASP A 127 -18.33 -50.50 -16.30
C ASP A 127 -17.23 -49.58 -16.85
N MET A 128 -16.79 -49.83 -18.09
CA MET A 128 -15.76 -49.04 -18.76
C MET A 128 -16.22 -47.62 -19.06
N MET A 129 -17.47 -47.45 -19.48
CA MET A 129 -18.05 -46.13 -19.75
C MET A 129 -18.21 -45.33 -18.45
N GLU A 130 -18.60 -45.97 -17.35
CA GLU A 130 -18.66 -45.35 -16.02
C GLU A 130 -17.26 -44.92 -15.55
N LEU A 131 -16.25 -45.78 -15.71
CA LEU A 131 -14.87 -45.46 -15.36
C LEU A 131 -14.33 -44.29 -16.18
N ARG A 132 -14.63 -44.23 -17.49
CA ARG A 132 -14.23 -43.13 -18.37
C ARG A 132 -14.87 -41.81 -17.94
N GLN A 133 -16.17 -41.84 -17.61
CA GLN A 133 -16.85 -40.66 -17.07
C GLN A 133 -16.25 -40.19 -15.74
N TYR A 134 -15.90 -41.13 -14.85
CA TYR A 134 -15.26 -40.80 -13.58
C TYR A 134 -13.87 -40.20 -13.78
N ALA A 135 -13.08 -40.74 -14.70
CA ALA A 135 -11.76 -40.20 -15.06
C ALA A 135 -11.86 -38.76 -15.58
N ASP A 136 -12.78 -38.50 -16.52
CA ASP A 136 -13.03 -37.16 -17.05
C ASP A 136 -13.47 -36.17 -15.96
N GLN A 137 -14.33 -36.61 -15.03
CA GLN A 137 -14.75 -35.77 -13.91
C GLN A 137 -13.60 -35.46 -12.94
N LEU A 138 -12.75 -36.44 -12.66
CA LEU A 138 -11.59 -36.26 -11.79
C LEU A 138 -10.59 -35.29 -12.43
N GLU A 139 -10.32 -35.43 -13.72
CA GLU A 139 -9.41 -34.54 -14.45
C GLU A 139 -9.93 -33.10 -14.44
N ARG A 140 -11.23 -32.88 -14.66
CA ARG A 140 -11.85 -31.56 -14.53
C ARG A 140 -11.71 -30.98 -13.11
N ARG A 141 -11.90 -31.80 -12.06
CA ARG A 141 -11.77 -31.36 -10.67
C ARG A 141 -10.32 -30.99 -10.32
N VAL A 142 -9.35 -31.78 -10.78
CA VAL A 142 -7.91 -31.49 -10.61
C VAL A 142 -7.60 -30.15 -11.28
N GLN A 143 -8.00 -29.96 -12.53
CA GLN A 143 -7.75 -28.71 -13.24
C GLN A 143 -8.36 -27.50 -12.53
N GLN A 144 -9.63 -27.60 -12.11
CA GLN A 144 -10.31 -26.54 -11.35
C GLN A 144 -9.59 -26.21 -10.05
N ARG A 145 -9.16 -27.21 -9.28
CA ARG A 145 -8.43 -27.02 -8.03
C ARG A 145 -7.05 -26.40 -8.26
N THR A 146 -6.33 -26.82 -9.29
CA THR A 146 -5.03 -26.25 -9.66
C THR A 146 -5.16 -24.77 -9.98
N THR A 147 -6.10 -24.38 -10.85
CA THR A 147 -6.34 -22.97 -11.18
C THR A 147 -6.78 -22.15 -9.97
N GLN A 148 -7.61 -22.72 -9.08
CA GLN A 148 -8.00 -22.04 -7.85
C GLN A 148 -6.81 -21.79 -6.92
N LEU A 149 -5.93 -22.77 -6.73
CA LEU A 149 -4.73 -22.64 -5.90
C LEU A 149 -3.74 -21.61 -6.48
N GLU A 150 -3.56 -21.61 -7.80
CA GLU A 150 -2.72 -20.62 -8.49
C GLU A 150 -3.26 -19.21 -8.29
N ALA A 151 -4.58 -19.01 -8.43
CA ALA A 151 -5.21 -17.72 -8.20
C ALA A 151 -5.07 -17.26 -6.73
N GLN A 152 -5.29 -18.15 -5.77
CA GLN A 152 -5.09 -17.85 -4.34
C GLN A 152 -3.64 -17.48 -4.02
N HIS A 153 -2.67 -18.23 -4.57
CA HIS A 153 -1.26 -17.96 -4.36
C HIS A 153 -0.84 -16.63 -5.01
N ALA A 154 -1.31 -16.34 -6.23
CA ALA A 154 -1.06 -15.07 -6.90
C ALA A 154 -1.63 -13.88 -6.12
N TRP A 155 -2.84 -14.03 -5.56
CA TRP A 155 -3.45 -12.99 -4.73
C TRP A 155 -2.64 -12.73 -3.45
N LEU A 156 -2.22 -13.77 -2.72
CA LEU A 156 -1.38 -13.62 -1.53
C LEU A 156 -0.05 -12.92 -1.84
N GLN A 157 0.58 -13.27 -2.96
CA GLN A 157 1.81 -12.60 -3.41
C GLN A 157 1.56 -11.14 -3.78
N ALA A 158 0.44 -10.82 -4.43
CA ALA A 158 0.07 -9.44 -4.74
C ALA A 158 -0.14 -8.60 -3.47
N VAL A 159 -0.84 -9.14 -2.46
CA VAL A 159 -1.02 -8.49 -1.16
C VAL A 159 0.34 -8.21 -0.52
N LEU A 160 1.22 -9.21 -0.41
CA LEU A 160 2.56 -9.04 0.18
C LEU A 160 3.42 -7.99 -0.54
N ARG A 161 3.24 -7.82 -1.86
CA ARG A 161 3.94 -6.79 -2.66
C ARG A 161 3.40 -5.38 -2.46
N SER A 162 2.13 -5.24 -2.10
CA SER A 162 1.46 -3.94 -1.92
C SER A 162 1.68 -3.31 -0.54
N VAL A 163 2.10 -4.11 0.45
CA VAL A 163 2.38 -3.61 1.81
C VAL A 163 3.60 -2.68 1.78
N ALA A 164 3.44 -1.49 2.36
CA ALA A 164 4.50 -0.48 2.46
C ALA A 164 5.62 -0.87 3.45
N ASP A 165 5.30 -1.76 4.39
CA ASP A 165 6.25 -2.30 5.37
C ASP A 165 7.07 -3.47 4.81
N GLY A 166 8.27 -3.64 5.36
CA GLY A 166 9.11 -4.80 5.08
C GLY A 166 8.61 -6.02 5.83
N ILE A 167 8.36 -7.14 5.14
CA ILE A 167 7.99 -8.41 5.76
C ILE A 167 9.09 -9.42 5.48
N VAL A 168 9.61 -10.03 6.54
CA VAL A 168 10.62 -11.10 6.49
C VAL A 168 10.09 -12.34 7.20
N VAL A 169 10.13 -13.48 6.52
CA VAL A 169 9.85 -14.79 7.10
C VAL A 169 11.16 -15.50 7.34
N ALA A 170 11.39 -15.99 8.56
CA ALA A 170 12.60 -16.68 8.94
C ALA A 170 12.29 -17.97 9.71
N ASN A 171 13.18 -18.95 9.60
CA ASN A 171 13.06 -20.22 10.31
C ASN A 171 13.55 -20.12 11.77
N GLU A 172 13.46 -21.22 12.52
CA GLU A 172 13.93 -21.32 13.92
C GLU A 172 15.42 -21.00 14.12
N GLN A 173 16.27 -21.20 13.11
CA GLN A 173 17.69 -20.80 13.12
C GLN A 173 17.90 -19.33 12.74
N GLY A 174 16.82 -18.56 12.52
CA GLY A 174 16.84 -17.17 12.08
C GLY A 174 17.24 -17.00 10.61
N LYS A 175 17.35 -18.07 9.81
CA LYS A 175 17.64 -17.94 8.38
C LYS A 175 16.40 -17.42 7.66
N ILE A 176 16.60 -16.36 6.88
CA ILE A 176 15.55 -15.76 6.04
C ILE A 176 15.14 -16.75 4.96
N VAL A 177 13.83 -17.06 4.94
CA VAL A 177 13.19 -17.97 3.97
C VAL A 177 12.50 -17.17 2.88
N GLN A 178 11.84 -16.07 3.24
CA GLN A 178 11.09 -15.25 2.30
C GLN A 178 11.13 -13.78 2.72
N THR A 179 11.09 -12.88 1.74
CA THR A 179 10.98 -11.44 1.93
C THR A 179 9.99 -10.88 0.93
N ASN A 180 9.25 -9.84 1.32
CA ASN A 180 8.54 -9.01 0.34
C ASN A 180 9.50 -8.04 -0.36
N PRO A 181 9.08 -7.34 -1.44
CA PRO A 181 9.94 -6.43 -2.19
C PRO A 181 10.53 -5.30 -1.35
N VAL A 182 9.77 -4.74 -0.40
CA VAL A 182 10.24 -3.64 0.47
C VAL A 182 11.39 -4.12 1.36
N ALA A 183 11.20 -5.24 2.07
CA ALA A 183 12.27 -5.82 2.89
C ALA A 183 13.50 -6.20 2.05
N GLN A 184 13.28 -6.74 0.85
CA GLN A 184 14.37 -7.05 -0.07
C GLN A 184 15.13 -5.79 -0.51
N ALA A 185 14.42 -4.70 -0.80
CA ALA A 185 15.02 -3.42 -1.17
C ALA A 185 15.85 -2.83 -0.02
N TRP A 186 15.39 -2.86 1.23
CA TRP A 186 16.17 -2.44 2.38
C TRP A 186 17.40 -3.32 2.62
N LEU A 187 17.27 -4.65 2.50
CA LEU A 187 18.37 -5.58 2.73
C LEU A 187 19.43 -5.60 1.62
N SER A 188 19.14 -5.11 0.40
CA SER A 188 20.05 -5.28 -0.75
C SER A 188 20.38 -4.04 -1.56
N LYS A 189 19.57 -2.98 -1.53
CA LYS A 189 19.72 -1.83 -2.45
C LYS A 189 19.69 -0.46 -1.77
N THR A 190 18.76 -0.27 -0.84
CA THR A 190 18.38 1.06 -0.33
C THR A 190 19.29 1.52 0.80
N LEU A 191 19.69 0.60 1.68
CA LEU A 191 20.59 0.88 2.80
C LEU A 191 22.06 0.76 2.37
N SER A 192 22.93 1.44 3.11
CA SER A 192 24.38 1.21 3.01
C SER A 192 24.69 -0.26 3.35
N PRO A 193 25.78 -0.86 2.83
CA PRO A 193 26.12 -2.25 3.13
C PRO A 193 26.26 -2.54 4.63
N GLU A 194 26.70 -1.54 5.41
CA GLU A 194 26.82 -1.63 6.87
C GLU A 194 25.45 -1.65 7.56
N ASP A 195 24.55 -0.74 7.18
CA ASP A 195 23.20 -0.67 7.74
C ASP A 195 22.34 -1.87 7.32
N ALA A 196 22.48 -2.34 6.08
CA ALA A 196 21.84 -3.58 5.61
C ALA A 196 22.30 -4.79 6.44
N ALA A 197 23.60 -4.90 6.75
CA ALA A 197 24.13 -5.96 7.60
C ALA A 197 23.64 -5.85 9.06
N ARG A 198 23.51 -4.63 9.60
CA ARG A 198 22.92 -4.38 10.93
C ARG A 198 21.45 -4.81 10.97
N LEU A 199 20.65 -4.41 9.98
CA LEU A 199 19.26 -4.82 9.85
C LEU A 199 19.13 -6.33 9.74
N GLN A 200 19.93 -6.96 8.88
CA GLN A 200 19.90 -8.41 8.70
C GLN A 200 20.24 -9.14 10.02
N LYS A 201 21.30 -8.75 10.73
CA LYS A 201 21.65 -9.35 12.02
C LYS A 201 20.53 -9.21 13.05
N MET A 202 19.88 -8.04 13.09
CA MET A 202 18.77 -7.79 14.01
C MET A 202 17.57 -8.69 13.70
N VAL A 203 17.16 -8.77 12.44
CA VAL A 203 16.05 -9.64 11.99
C VAL A 203 16.32 -11.11 12.33
N GLN A 204 17.54 -11.59 12.06
CA GLN A 204 17.92 -12.98 12.37
C GLN A 204 17.92 -13.25 13.88
N GLY A 205 18.40 -12.31 14.69
CA GLY A 205 18.40 -12.40 16.14
C GLY A 205 16.98 -12.45 16.72
N MET A 206 16.11 -11.54 16.28
CA MET A 206 14.71 -11.50 16.69
C MET A 206 13.97 -12.77 16.29
N ALA A 207 14.15 -13.26 15.05
CA ALA A 207 13.52 -14.48 14.59
C ALA A 207 13.88 -15.70 15.47
N ARG A 208 15.16 -15.86 15.82
CA ARG A 208 15.60 -16.93 16.75
C ARG A 208 14.95 -16.79 18.12
N GLN A 209 14.95 -15.58 18.66
CA GLN A 209 14.38 -15.30 19.98
C GLN A 209 12.87 -15.59 19.99
N THR A 210 12.14 -15.17 18.97
CA THR A 210 10.68 -15.40 18.87
C THR A 210 10.35 -16.88 18.67
N CYS A 211 11.11 -17.62 17.85
CA CYS A 211 10.92 -19.06 17.69
C CYS A 211 11.20 -19.87 18.97
N ALA A 212 12.06 -19.36 19.87
CA ALA A 212 12.37 -19.98 21.15
C ALA A 212 11.38 -19.63 22.29
N GLN A 213 10.48 -18.67 22.08
CA GLN A 213 9.50 -18.22 23.07
C GLN A 213 8.15 -18.97 22.95
N ALA A 214 7.32 -18.88 23.99
CA ALA A 214 5.96 -19.41 23.97
C ALA A 214 5.07 -18.65 22.96
N ILE A 215 4.17 -19.38 22.30
CA ILE A 215 3.22 -18.85 21.31
C ILE A 215 2.44 -17.67 21.92
N GLY A 216 2.43 -16.53 21.22
CA GLY A 216 1.68 -15.33 21.61
C GLY A 216 2.53 -14.16 22.13
N LYS A 217 3.84 -14.35 22.36
CA LYS A 217 4.73 -13.25 22.77
C LYS A 217 5.31 -12.54 21.55
N GLN A 218 5.05 -11.25 21.42
CA GLN A 218 5.64 -10.40 20.38
C GLN A 218 6.95 -9.79 20.92
N SER A 219 7.97 -9.74 20.06
CA SER A 219 9.22 -9.02 20.35
C SER A 219 9.25 -7.75 19.50
N GLU A 220 9.54 -6.62 20.13
CA GLU A 220 9.59 -5.31 19.50
C GLU A 220 10.96 -4.68 19.75
N MET A 221 11.57 -4.14 18.70
CA MET A 221 12.85 -3.44 18.77
C MET A 221 12.88 -2.29 17.78
N THR A 222 13.62 -1.24 18.10
CA THR A 222 13.84 -0.11 17.20
C THR A 222 15.30 -0.08 16.76
N LEU A 223 15.52 0.16 15.47
CA LEU A 223 16.84 0.24 14.85
C LEU A 223 17.02 1.61 14.19
N GLU A 224 18.00 2.37 14.67
CA GLU A 224 18.37 3.67 14.10
C GLU A 224 19.50 3.46 13.07
N LEU A 225 19.22 3.82 11.81
CA LEU A 225 20.10 3.73 10.66
C LEU A 225 20.32 5.11 10.05
N THR A 226 21.22 5.20 9.07
CA THR A 226 21.52 6.45 8.40
C THR A 226 20.33 6.91 7.55
N GLY A 227 19.60 7.92 8.02
CA GLY A 227 18.43 8.49 7.32
C GLY A 227 17.13 7.67 7.45
N LEU A 228 17.15 6.56 8.19
CA LEU A 228 16.00 5.67 8.39
C LEU A 228 15.93 5.20 9.85
N ASP A 229 14.76 5.35 10.47
CA ASP A 229 14.44 4.77 11.77
C ASP A 229 13.41 3.65 11.56
N LEU A 230 13.80 2.41 11.84
CA LEU A 230 12.97 1.22 11.60
C LEU A 230 12.47 0.62 12.92
N GLU A 231 11.19 0.26 12.96
CA GLU A 231 10.57 -0.49 14.04
C GLU A 231 10.31 -1.92 13.61
N LEU A 232 10.94 -2.87 14.30
CA LEU A 232 10.85 -4.29 14.01
C LEU A 232 9.92 -4.97 15.02
N ARG A 233 8.97 -5.75 14.51
CA ARG A 233 8.05 -6.57 15.30
C ARG A 233 8.10 -8.01 14.82
N ALA A 234 8.45 -8.91 15.72
CA ALA A 234 8.53 -10.34 15.44
C ALA A 234 7.39 -11.11 16.12
N ALA A 235 6.71 -11.96 15.35
CA ALA A 235 5.66 -12.85 15.80
C ALA A 235 5.84 -14.27 15.23
N GLN A 236 5.47 -15.28 16.02
CA GLN A 236 5.52 -16.67 15.56
C GLN A 236 4.29 -17.01 14.72
N VAL A 237 4.48 -17.77 13.64
CA VAL A 237 3.38 -18.23 12.77
C VAL A 237 2.71 -19.45 13.42
N ALA A 238 1.45 -19.31 13.80
CA ALA A 238 0.64 -20.41 14.31
C ALA A 238 0.32 -21.42 13.19
N GLY A 239 0.43 -22.72 13.48
CA GLY A 239 0.06 -23.79 12.54
C GLY A 239 1.10 -24.13 11.46
N ALA A 240 2.28 -23.51 11.48
CA ALA A 240 3.39 -23.92 10.62
C ALA A 240 3.95 -25.29 11.05
N GLN A 241 4.31 -26.15 10.09
CA GLN A 241 4.93 -27.46 10.37
C GLN A 241 6.25 -27.35 11.14
N LYS A 242 6.93 -26.20 11.03
CA LYS A 242 8.18 -25.88 11.74
C LYS A 242 8.07 -24.52 12.39
N PRO A 243 8.74 -24.28 13.54
CA PRO A 243 8.77 -22.96 14.16
C PRO A 243 9.29 -21.92 13.18
N THR A 244 8.42 -20.97 12.84
CA THR A 244 8.66 -19.93 11.84
C THR A 244 8.27 -18.59 12.45
N ALA A 245 9.13 -17.59 12.28
CA ALA A 245 8.88 -16.23 12.71
C ALA A 245 8.63 -15.33 11.50
N VAL A 246 7.70 -14.40 11.65
CA VAL A 246 7.48 -13.27 10.74
C VAL A 246 7.96 -12.02 11.46
N VAL A 247 8.87 -11.30 10.81
CA VAL A 247 9.38 -10.00 11.26
C VAL A 247 8.82 -8.93 10.33
N GLY A 248 7.92 -8.10 10.85
CA GLY A 248 7.48 -6.86 10.21
C GLY A 248 8.45 -5.74 10.53
N ILE A 249 8.79 -4.93 9.54
CA ILE A 249 9.74 -3.83 9.60
C ILE A 249 8.99 -2.58 9.12
N HIS A 250 8.74 -1.65 10.03
CA HIS A 250 7.98 -0.42 9.74
C HIS A 250 8.94 0.76 9.71
N ASP A 251 8.78 1.64 8.73
CA ASP A 251 9.51 2.92 8.70
C ASP A 251 8.79 3.92 9.60
N VAL A 252 9.45 4.29 10.71
CA VAL A 252 8.92 5.24 11.71
C VAL A 252 9.72 6.55 11.71
N SER A 253 10.51 6.81 10.67
CA SER A 253 11.36 8.00 10.56
C SER A 253 10.60 9.30 10.75
N HIS A 254 9.47 9.46 10.05
CA HIS A 254 8.65 10.66 10.16
C HIS A 254 8.05 10.84 11.57
N LEU A 255 7.50 9.77 12.15
CA LEU A 255 6.91 9.81 13.48
C LEU A 255 7.96 10.12 14.56
N LYS A 256 9.16 9.53 14.45
CA LYS A 256 10.27 9.85 15.35
C LYS A 256 10.77 11.27 15.17
N ALA A 257 10.85 11.78 13.94
CA ALA A 257 11.24 13.17 13.69
C ALA A 257 10.26 14.14 14.39
N LEU A 258 8.95 13.90 14.26
CA LEU A 258 7.92 14.66 14.98
C LEU A 258 8.07 14.56 16.50
N ASN A 259 8.27 13.35 17.04
CA ASN A 259 8.50 13.17 18.48
C ASN A 259 9.77 13.87 18.97
N ARG A 260 10.86 13.80 18.21
CA ARG A 260 12.12 14.53 18.51
C ARG A 260 11.89 16.04 18.48
N MET A 261 11.15 16.56 17.49
CA MET A 261 10.81 17.98 17.40
C MET A 261 9.96 18.44 18.60
N LYS A 262 8.95 17.66 18.98
CA LYS A 262 8.13 17.91 20.18
C LYS A 262 8.96 17.88 21.46
N ALA A 263 9.87 16.91 21.60
CA ALA A 263 10.74 16.82 22.77
C ALA A 263 11.69 18.02 22.86
N ARG A 264 12.28 18.45 21.74
CA ARG A 264 13.09 19.67 21.67
C ARG A 264 12.28 20.91 22.04
N PHE A 265 11.05 21.03 21.54
CA PHE A 265 10.15 22.13 21.89
C PHE A 265 9.92 22.21 23.41
N VAL A 266 9.57 21.10 24.07
CA VAL A 266 9.36 21.07 25.52
C VAL A 266 10.63 21.42 26.30
N ALA A 267 11.79 20.93 25.84
CA ALA A 267 13.07 21.25 26.45
C ALA A 267 13.41 22.75 26.32
N ASN A 268 13.20 23.34 25.13
CA ASN A 268 13.43 24.75 24.87
C ASN A 268 12.48 25.62 25.70
N VAL A 269 11.17 25.33 25.73
CA VAL A 269 10.20 26.01 26.61
C VAL A 269 10.67 25.98 28.07
N SER A 270 11.10 24.82 28.55
CA SER A 270 11.56 24.67 29.94
C SER A 270 12.82 25.49 30.22
N HIS A 271 13.72 25.62 29.24
CA HIS A 271 14.92 26.44 29.35
C HIS A 271 14.57 27.94 29.35
N GLU A 272 13.81 28.39 28.34
CA GLU A 272 13.41 29.79 28.16
C GLU A 272 12.52 30.30 29.30
N LEU A 273 11.72 29.44 29.95
CA LEU A 273 10.98 29.82 31.15
C LEU A 273 11.85 29.88 32.41
N ARG A 274 12.94 29.10 32.50
CA ARG A 274 13.78 29.01 33.70
C ARG A 274 14.76 30.16 33.84
N THR A 275 15.32 30.62 32.72
CA THR A 275 16.26 31.75 32.66
C THR A 275 15.69 33.02 33.32
N PRO A 276 14.51 33.54 32.90
CA PRO A 276 13.85 34.69 33.54
C PRO A 276 13.65 34.50 35.04
N VAL A 277 13.16 33.33 35.47
CA VAL A 277 12.96 33.04 36.90
C VAL A 277 14.27 33.12 37.68
N THR A 278 15.37 32.67 37.08
CA THR A 278 16.69 32.71 37.70
C THR A 278 17.22 34.13 37.77
N THR A 279 17.00 34.95 36.74
CA THR A 279 17.28 36.39 36.76
C THR A 279 16.47 37.10 37.85
N ILE A 280 15.15 36.89 37.90
CA ILE A 280 14.27 37.45 38.93
C ILE A 280 14.76 37.07 40.32
N LYS A 281 15.08 35.79 40.54
CA LYS A 281 15.61 35.31 41.82
C LYS A 281 16.94 35.97 42.19
N LEU A 282 17.84 36.14 41.21
CA LEU A 282 19.13 36.81 41.41
C LEU A 282 18.95 38.27 41.80
N TYR A 283 18.12 39.03 41.07
CA TYR A 283 17.90 40.44 41.35
C TYR A 283 17.15 40.67 42.67
N VAL A 284 16.24 39.77 43.05
CA VAL A 284 15.63 39.78 44.39
C VAL A 284 16.70 39.56 45.48
N GLU A 285 17.63 38.62 45.30
CA GLU A 285 18.73 38.39 46.25
C GLU A 285 19.71 39.57 46.30
N LEU A 286 20.04 40.18 45.15
CA LEU A 286 20.86 41.40 45.09
C LEU A 286 20.18 42.58 45.78
N MET A 287 18.86 42.74 45.62
CA MET A 287 18.09 43.78 46.31
C MET A 287 18.08 43.59 47.83
N ARG A 288 18.07 42.34 48.32
CA ARG A 288 18.20 42.05 49.76
C ARG A 288 19.58 42.41 50.31
N ARG A 289 20.64 42.26 49.52
CA ARG A 289 22.03 42.58 49.92
C ARG A 289 22.38 44.05 49.75
N HIS A 290 21.80 44.70 48.75
CA HIS A 290 22.05 46.10 48.37
C HIS A 290 20.73 46.87 48.25
N PRO A 291 20.01 47.13 49.35
CA PRO A 291 18.71 47.80 49.32
C PRO A 291 18.78 49.21 48.71
N GLU A 292 19.94 49.86 48.75
CA GLU A 292 20.17 51.18 48.17
C GLU A 292 19.99 51.24 46.65
N LYS A 293 20.16 50.10 45.95
CA LYS A 293 20.04 50.00 44.48
C LYS A 293 18.67 49.48 44.00
N TRP A 294 17.67 49.43 44.88
CA TRP A 294 16.38 48.80 44.56
C TRP A 294 15.70 49.36 43.30
N LYS A 295 15.87 50.65 42.97
CA LYS A 295 15.27 51.25 41.76
C LYS A 295 15.85 50.69 40.47
N GLU A 296 17.16 50.46 40.43
CA GLU A 296 17.86 49.87 39.28
C GLU A 296 17.42 48.41 39.10
N TYR A 297 17.33 47.66 40.20
CA TYR A 297 16.90 46.26 40.17
C TYR A 297 15.41 46.09 39.86
N LEU A 298 14.55 46.98 40.37
CA LEU A 298 13.11 46.91 40.13
C LEU A 298 12.77 47.07 38.65
N LYS A 299 13.51 47.92 37.93
CA LYS A 299 13.35 48.05 36.48
C LYS A 299 13.61 46.71 35.78
N VAL A 300 14.74 46.07 36.08
CA VAL A 300 15.09 44.77 35.48
C VAL A 300 14.05 43.70 35.84
N LEU A 301 13.56 43.68 37.08
CA LEU A 301 12.51 42.75 37.50
C LEU A 301 11.19 42.96 36.76
N ALA A 302 10.79 44.20 36.53
CA ALA A 302 9.59 44.54 35.77
C ALA A 302 9.75 44.08 34.31
N ASP A 303 10.85 44.46 33.67
CA ASP A 303 11.16 44.10 32.27
C ASP A 303 11.18 42.57 32.08
N GLU A 304 11.77 41.82 33.03
CA GLU A 304 11.83 40.36 32.99
C GLU A 304 10.45 39.70 33.22
N THR A 305 9.61 40.30 34.07
CA THR A 305 8.24 39.81 34.30
C THR A 305 7.38 40.01 33.06
N ASP A 306 7.45 41.19 32.43
CA ASP A 306 6.73 41.50 31.20
C ASP A 306 7.21 40.61 30.05
N HIS A 307 8.51 40.32 29.97
CA HIS A 307 9.06 39.34 29.03
C HIS A 307 8.47 37.96 29.26
N GLN A 308 8.35 37.52 30.52
CA GLN A 308 7.79 36.22 30.85
C GLN A 308 6.32 36.07 30.45
N VAL A 309 5.52 37.13 30.65
CA VAL A 309 4.11 37.15 30.24
C VAL A 309 4.00 36.98 28.73
N ARG A 310 4.75 37.78 27.95
CA ARG A 310 4.77 37.67 26.48
C ARG A 310 5.18 36.28 26.02
N LEU A 311 6.22 35.69 26.63
CA LEU A 311 6.67 34.35 26.30
C LEU A 311 5.58 33.29 26.53
N VAL A 312 4.83 33.37 27.63
CA VAL A 312 3.73 32.45 27.92
C VAL A 312 2.59 32.61 26.91
N GLU A 313 2.24 33.85 26.58
CA GLU A 313 1.22 34.16 25.56
C GLU A 313 1.60 33.61 24.19
N ASP A 314 2.86 33.83 23.76
CA ASP A 314 3.42 33.29 22.50
C ASP A 314 3.35 31.76 22.46
N ILE A 315 3.71 31.08 23.56
CA ILE A 315 3.64 29.62 23.67
C ILE A 315 2.20 29.13 23.54
N LEU A 316 1.25 29.79 24.22
CA LEU A 316 -0.16 29.45 24.13
C LEU A 316 -0.67 29.66 22.71
N GLN A 317 -0.26 30.73 22.04
CA GLN A 317 -0.66 30.99 20.67
C GLN A 317 -0.17 29.92 19.70
N ILE A 318 1.11 29.52 19.78
CA ILE A 318 1.64 28.40 19.00
C ILE A 318 0.85 27.12 19.27
N SER A 319 0.51 26.85 20.54
CA SER A 319 -0.30 25.68 20.88
C SER A 319 -1.71 25.72 20.27
N HIS A 320 -2.33 26.90 20.15
CA HIS A 320 -3.64 27.04 19.49
C HIS A 320 -3.53 26.87 17.97
N ILE A 321 -2.45 27.38 17.35
CA ILE A 321 -2.15 27.19 15.92
C ILE A 321 -1.96 25.71 15.62
N ASP A 322 -1.07 25.02 16.35
CA ASP A 322 -0.76 23.59 16.13
C ASP A 322 -1.96 22.66 16.33
N SER A 323 -2.86 23.01 17.24
CA SER A 323 -4.06 22.21 17.53
C SER A 323 -5.25 22.55 16.63
N GLY A 324 -5.12 23.53 15.73
CA GLY A 324 -6.21 24.03 14.89
C GLY A 324 -7.34 24.66 15.71
N ARG A 325 -7.05 25.13 16.93
CA ARG A 325 -8.02 25.75 17.84
C ARG A 325 -8.01 27.27 17.80
N LEU A 326 -7.16 27.87 16.98
CA LEU A 326 -7.17 29.31 16.78
C LEU A 326 -8.44 29.69 16.01
N GLU A 327 -9.38 30.35 16.68
CA GLU A 327 -10.56 30.89 16.02
C GLU A 327 -10.16 32.04 15.08
N MET A 328 -10.53 31.91 13.81
CA MET A 328 -10.26 32.91 12.76
C MET A 328 -11.56 33.60 12.38
N LYS A 329 -11.55 34.93 12.29
CA LYS A 329 -12.69 35.76 11.87
C LYS A 329 -12.38 36.51 10.58
N PRO A 330 -12.22 35.80 9.45
CA PRO A 330 -11.83 36.45 8.21
C PRO A 330 -12.95 37.37 7.69
N ARG A 331 -12.59 38.61 7.35
CA ARG A 331 -13.43 39.61 6.67
C ARG A 331 -12.64 40.35 5.59
N PRO A 332 -13.28 40.86 4.51
CA PRO A 332 -12.60 41.71 3.54
C PRO A 332 -12.00 42.92 4.25
N THR A 333 -10.68 43.02 4.22
CA THR A 333 -9.94 44.04 4.97
C THR A 333 -8.92 44.71 4.06
N ALA A 334 -8.95 46.03 4.07
CA ALA A 334 -8.03 46.85 3.30
C ALA A 334 -6.67 46.89 4.02
N LEU A 335 -5.61 46.40 3.37
CA LEU A 335 -4.31 46.25 4.02
C LEU A 335 -3.65 47.60 4.34
N ASP A 336 -3.92 48.65 3.56
CA ASP A 336 -3.37 49.98 3.85
C ASP A 336 -3.87 50.52 5.19
N LYS A 337 -5.10 50.16 5.58
CA LYS A 337 -5.65 50.57 6.88
C LYS A 337 -4.87 49.92 8.02
N LEU A 338 -4.72 48.60 7.97
CA LEU A 338 -3.96 47.85 9.00
C LEU A 338 -2.52 48.32 9.09
N SER A 339 -1.84 48.52 7.96
CA SER A 339 -0.46 49.01 7.96
C SER A 339 -0.34 50.40 8.60
N LYS A 340 -1.30 51.30 8.38
CA LYS A 340 -1.30 52.62 9.03
C LYS A 340 -1.52 52.56 10.53
N ASP A 341 -2.44 51.70 10.98
CA ASP A 341 -2.75 51.53 12.39
C ASP A 341 -1.48 51.04 13.15
N VAL A 342 -0.80 50.01 12.61
CA VAL A 342 0.47 49.49 13.16
C VAL A 342 1.59 50.54 13.16
N ILE A 343 1.70 51.33 12.09
CA ILE A 343 2.70 52.40 12.00
C ILE A 343 2.46 53.48 13.05
N ALA A 344 1.20 53.84 13.31
CA ALA A 344 0.86 54.83 14.31
C ALA A 344 1.25 54.35 15.72
N ASP A 345 1.01 53.08 16.03
CA ASP A 345 1.33 52.49 17.33
C ASP A 345 2.85 52.39 17.56
N LEU A 346 3.60 52.01 16.53
CA LEU A 346 5.06 51.82 16.62
C LEU A 346 5.87 53.09 16.32
N TRP A 347 5.21 54.19 15.97
CA TRP A 347 5.87 55.46 15.65
C TRP A 347 6.77 55.95 16.80
N THR A 348 6.25 55.93 18.03
CA THR A 348 7.00 56.42 19.21
C THR A 348 8.25 55.57 19.46
N LEU A 349 8.13 54.25 19.34
CA LEU A 349 9.25 53.32 19.53
C LEU A 349 10.35 53.54 18.48
N ALA A 350 9.97 53.75 17.21
CA ALA A 350 10.91 54.06 16.15
C ALA A 350 11.64 55.40 16.37
N GLN A 351 10.93 56.42 16.87
CA GLN A 351 11.50 57.74 17.19
C GLN A 351 12.46 57.69 18.38
N GLU A 352 12.14 56.93 19.43
CA GLU A 352 13.03 56.75 20.59
C GLU A 352 14.36 56.08 20.20
N ARG A 353 14.36 55.27 19.14
CA ARG A 353 15.54 54.66 18.52
C ARG A 353 16.15 55.48 17.38
N ASN A 354 15.63 56.68 17.12
CA ASN A 354 16.07 57.60 16.07
C ASN A 354 16.14 56.93 14.68
N LEU A 355 15.06 56.22 14.34
CA LEU A 355 14.84 55.56 13.04
C LEU A 355 13.86 56.34 12.17
N ILE A 356 14.00 56.16 10.85
CA ILE A 356 13.06 56.71 9.87
C ILE A 356 12.03 55.63 9.51
N LEU A 357 10.76 55.90 9.77
CA LEU A 357 9.64 55.01 9.41
C LEU A 357 8.91 55.57 8.18
N GLU A 358 8.95 54.84 7.07
CA GLU A 358 8.32 55.22 5.80
C GLU A 358 7.17 54.26 5.43
N TYR A 359 6.14 54.77 4.76
CA TYR A 359 5.00 53.98 4.30
C TYR A 359 4.68 54.27 2.82
N TYR A 360 4.69 53.23 1.98
CA TYR A 360 4.27 53.31 0.59
C TYR A 360 2.98 52.51 0.36
N ARG A 361 1.91 53.23 0.02
CA ARG A 361 0.63 52.61 -0.32
C ARG A 361 0.57 52.17 -1.78
N ALA A 362 -0.06 51.04 -2.05
CA ALA A 362 -0.46 50.67 -3.40
C ALA A 362 -1.67 51.47 -3.90
N GLN A 363 -1.72 51.67 -5.21
CA GLN A 363 -2.91 52.15 -5.93
C GLN A 363 -3.16 51.24 -7.14
N PRO A 364 -4.28 50.51 -7.21
CA PRO A 364 -5.41 50.47 -6.26
C PRO A 364 -5.10 49.69 -4.96
N GLU A 365 -5.78 50.05 -3.87
CA GLU A 365 -5.60 49.46 -2.54
C GLU A 365 -5.90 47.94 -2.53
N PRO A 366 -5.01 47.11 -1.95
CA PRO A 366 -5.26 45.68 -1.82
C PRO A 366 -6.22 45.38 -0.66
N THR A 367 -7.32 44.71 -0.99
CA THR A 367 -8.26 44.14 -0.01
C THR A 367 -8.04 42.64 0.04
N ALA A 368 -7.78 42.11 1.23
CA ALA A 368 -7.52 40.70 1.46
C ALA A 368 -8.62 40.08 2.34
N MET A 369 -8.84 38.78 2.19
CA MET A 369 -9.83 38.02 2.95
C MET A 369 -9.20 37.51 4.26
N VAL A 370 -9.14 38.36 5.29
CA VAL A 370 -8.29 38.11 6.48
C VAL A 370 -8.95 38.46 7.80
N ASP A 371 -8.46 37.88 8.90
CA ASP A 371 -8.75 38.33 10.26
C ASP A 371 -7.86 39.53 10.61
N PRO A 372 -8.42 40.75 10.71
CA PRO A 372 -7.64 41.95 10.92
C PRO A 372 -6.82 41.92 12.21
N ASP A 373 -7.35 41.39 13.31
CA ASP A 373 -6.65 41.39 14.60
C ASP A 373 -5.39 40.50 14.51
N LYS A 374 -5.48 39.41 13.74
CA LYS A 374 -4.35 38.49 13.52
C LYS A 374 -3.33 39.02 12.51
N ILE A 375 -3.78 39.69 11.46
CA ILE A 375 -2.85 40.32 10.51
C ILE A 375 -2.18 41.55 11.12
N GLU A 376 -2.87 42.33 11.93
CA GLU A 376 -2.28 43.42 12.72
C GLU A 376 -1.14 42.88 13.60
N GLN A 377 -1.37 41.77 14.31
CA GLN A 377 -0.33 41.08 15.08
C GLN A 377 0.86 40.65 14.20
N VAL A 378 0.62 40.08 13.00
CA VAL A 378 1.68 39.71 12.05
C VAL A 378 2.52 40.93 11.68
N LEU A 379 1.88 42.03 11.34
CA LEU A 379 2.55 43.26 10.94
C LEU A 379 3.32 43.89 12.11
N SER A 380 2.73 43.96 13.30
CA SER A 380 3.42 44.45 14.49
C SER A 380 4.67 43.63 14.79
N ASN A 381 4.60 42.30 14.75
CA ASN A 381 5.77 41.44 14.95
C ASN A 381 6.89 41.71 13.93
N LEU A 382 6.54 41.89 12.64
CA LEU A 382 7.52 42.17 11.58
C LEU A 382 8.14 43.57 11.72
N VAL A 383 7.33 44.58 12.03
CA VAL A 383 7.79 45.96 12.18
C VAL A 383 8.59 46.16 13.46
N GLU A 384 8.20 45.51 14.56
CA GLU A 384 8.98 45.49 15.81
C GLU A 384 10.35 44.86 15.58
N ASN A 385 10.43 43.72 14.87
CA ASN A 385 11.70 43.11 14.49
C ASN A 385 12.54 44.10 13.64
N ALA A 386 11.94 44.71 12.61
CA ALA A 386 12.63 45.69 11.77
C ALA A 386 13.20 46.86 12.59
N ILE A 387 12.43 47.44 13.52
CA ILE A 387 12.88 48.49 14.43
C ILE A 387 13.97 47.98 15.38
N GLN A 388 13.88 46.73 15.81
CA GLN A 388 14.78 46.15 16.77
C GLN A 388 16.18 45.90 16.20
N TYR A 389 16.25 45.45 14.94
CA TYR A 389 17.50 45.06 14.26
C TYR A 389 18.10 46.15 13.38
N THR A 390 17.44 47.30 13.26
CA THR A 390 17.97 48.47 12.55
C THR A 390 18.78 49.36 13.50
N PRO A 391 20.06 49.64 13.19
CA PRO A 391 20.85 50.61 13.94
C PRO A 391 20.30 52.04 13.87
N GLU A 392 20.68 52.88 14.82
CA GLU A 392 20.32 54.31 14.86
C GLU A 392 20.59 55.02 13.52
N GLY A 393 19.63 55.83 13.05
CA GLY A 393 19.70 56.52 11.76
C GLY A 393 19.33 55.66 10.55
N GLY A 394 19.03 54.37 10.74
CA GLY A 394 18.52 53.49 9.69
C GLY A 394 17.05 53.72 9.36
N LYS A 395 16.55 52.93 8.40
CA LYS A 395 15.19 53.05 7.87
C LYS A 395 14.41 51.76 8.00
N VAL A 396 13.13 51.88 8.34
CA VAL A 396 12.13 50.82 8.24
C VAL A 396 11.04 51.30 7.28
N LEU A 397 10.74 50.48 6.29
CA LEU A 397 9.78 50.76 5.25
C LEU A 397 8.68 49.72 5.24
N ILE A 398 7.44 50.16 5.21
CA ILE A 398 6.28 49.28 5.02
C ILE A 398 5.63 49.63 3.68
N SER A 399 5.35 48.62 2.87
CA SER A 399 4.68 48.80 1.59
C SER A 399 3.57 47.78 1.37
N THR A 400 2.48 48.20 0.75
CA THR A 400 1.39 47.33 0.32
C THR A 400 1.40 47.19 -1.19
N GLY A 401 0.92 46.05 -1.70
CA GLY A 401 0.99 45.72 -3.13
C GLY A 401 -0.07 44.74 -3.61
N LYS A 402 -0.20 44.66 -4.94
CA LYS A 402 -0.84 43.54 -5.63
C LYS A 402 0.18 42.92 -6.57
N VAL A 403 0.45 41.63 -6.43
CA VAL A 403 1.44 40.92 -7.24
C VAL A 403 0.83 39.65 -7.82
N GLU A 404 1.04 39.40 -9.10
CA GLU A 404 0.61 38.15 -9.74
C GLU A 404 1.68 37.07 -9.53
N ALA A 405 1.29 35.95 -8.93
CA ALA A 405 2.15 34.81 -8.67
C ALA A 405 1.34 33.51 -8.82
N GLU A 406 1.94 32.48 -9.41
CA GLU A 406 1.30 31.18 -9.65
C GLU A 406 -0.04 31.26 -10.42
N GLY A 407 -0.19 32.26 -11.32
CA GLY A 407 -1.38 32.44 -12.14
C GLY A 407 -2.59 33.02 -11.39
N ARG A 408 -2.40 33.57 -10.18
CA ARG A 408 -3.42 34.34 -9.46
C ARG A 408 -2.84 35.64 -8.87
N LEU A 409 -3.71 36.63 -8.65
CA LEU A 409 -3.35 37.90 -8.05
C LEU A 409 -3.36 37.80 -6.51
N TRP A 410 -2.32 38.29 -5.88
CA TRP A 410 -2.13 38.29 -4.42
C TRP A 410 -2.11 39.70 -3.86
N ALA A 411 -2.64 39.87 -2.65
CA ALA A 411 -2.38 41.05 -1.84
C ALA A 411 -1.07 40.86 -1.07
N THR A 412 -0.18 41.84 -1.10
CA THR A 412 1.11 41.76 -0.42
C THR A 412 1.30 42.90 0.58
N VAL A 413 1.96 42.60 1.69
CA VAL A 413 2.55 43.61 2.58
C VAL A 413 4.02 43.27 2.77
N ALA A 414 4.91 44.19 2.45
CA ALA A 414 6.35 44.03 2.64
C ALA A 414 6.86 44.99 3.71
N VAL A 415 7.63 44.46 4.66
CA VAL A 415 8.35 45.20 5.69
C VAL A 415 9.84 45.07 5.39
N MET A 416 10.48 46.18 5.07
CA MET A 416 11.89 46.28 4.75
C MET A 416 12.62 47.08 5.83
N ASP A 417 13.79 46.61 6.22
CA ASP A 417 14.69 47.32 7.13
C ASP A 417 16.08 47.50 6.49
N THR A 418 16.86 48.45 7.01
CA THR A 418 18.28 48.66 6.64
C THR A 418 19.22 48.19 7.76
N GLY A 419 18.83 47.12 8.45
CA GLY A 419 19.52 46.61 9.62
C GLY A 419 20.71 45.70 9.31
N ILE A 420 21.07 44.89 10.29
CA ILE A 420 22.24 43.98 10.22
C ILE A 420 22.11 42.89 9.16
N GLY A 421 20.89 42.61 8.69
CA GLY A 421 20.60 41.50 7.78
C GLY A 421 20.79 40.12 8.42
N ILE A 422 20.43 39.08 7.68
CA ILE A 422 20.42 37.69 8.12
C ILE A 422 21.43 36.90 7.27
N PRO A 423 22.36 36.16 7.88
CA PRO A 423 23.27 35.27 7.17
C PRO A 423 22.54 34.19 6.36
N GLU A 424 23.08 33.84 5.19
CA GLU A 424 22.45 32.85 4.27
C GLU A 424 22.27 31.47 4.92
N ASN A 425 23.16 31.08 5.84
CA ASN A 425 23.06 29.83 6.59
C ASN A 425 21.96 29.85 7.67
N GLU A 426 21.49 31.02 8.10
CA GLU A 426 20.43 31.17 9.11
C GLU A 426 19.04 31.31 8.48
N LEU A 427 18.93 31.81 7.24
CA LEU A 427 17.66 32.02 6.53
C LEU A 427 16.70 30.81 6.56
N PRO A 428 17.14 29.54 6.40
CA PRO A 428 16.24 28.39 6.46
C PRO A 428 15.61 28.13 7.83
N HIS A 429 16.16 28.73 8.89
CA HIS A 429 15.84 28.44 10.28
C HIS A 429 15.12 29.58 11.00
N ILE A 430 14.98 30.76 10.40
CA ILE A 430 14.43 31.94 11.09
C ILE A 430 12.98 31.79 11.54
N PHE A 431 12.23 30.90 10.90
CA PHE A 431 10.86 30.55 11.28
C PHE A 431 10.80 29.34 12.24
N ASP A 432 11.94 28.70 12.54
CA ASP A 432 11.99 27.63 13.54
C ASP A 432 11.70 28.21 14.93
N ARG A 433 10.94 27.46 15.74
CA ARG A 433 10.56 27.88 17.09
C ARG A 433 11.78 28.02 17.99
N PHE A 434 11.87 29.14 18.71
CA PHE A 434 12.98 29.50 19.59
C PHE A 434 14.31 29.70 18.87
N PHE A 435 14.29 29.85 17.54
CA PHE A 435 15.49 30.18 16.79
C PHE A 435 15.92 31.61 17.11
N ARG A 436 17.23 31.78 17.34
CA ARG A 436 17.90 33.06 17.60
C ARG A 436 19.30 33.02 16.99
N GLY A 437 19.60 33.97 16.12
CA GLY A 437 20.85 34.05 15.35
C GLY A 437 22.09 34.26 16.25
N GLU A 438 23.28 33.93 15.75
CA GLU A 438 24.51 34.03 16.56
C GLU A 438 24.84 35.48 16.96
N GLY A 439 24.53 36.46 16.10
CA GLY A 439 24.68 37.88 16.39
C GLY A 439 23.73 38.40 17.48
N GLU A 440 22.54 37.81 17.61
CA GLU A 440 21.52 38.23 18.59
C GLU A 440 21.92 37.88 20.03
N ARG A 441 22.62 36.74 20.20
CA ARG A 441 23.14 36.31 21.50
C ARG A 441 24.22 37.24 22.04
N GLN A 442 24.89 37.99 21.17
CA GLN A 442 25.91 38.97 21.54
C GLN A 442 25.33 40.37 21.83
N ILE A 443 24.23 40.75 21.19
CA ILE A 443 23.66 42.12 21.29
C ILE A 443 22.61 42.22 22.43
N GLN A 444 22.32 41.15 23.19
CA GLN A 444 21.29 41.15 24.25
C GLN A 444 19.93 41.70 23.76
N VAL A 445 19.60 41.42 22.50
CA VAL A 445 18.33 41.83 21.91
C VAL A 445 17.21 40.99 22.53
N SER A 446 16.24 41.63 23.20
CA SER A 446 15.12 40.96 23.88
C SER A 446 14.10 40.44 22.87
N GLY A 447 14.03 39.12 22.68
CA GLY A 447 13.07 38.45 21.81
C GLY A 447 12.84 37.01 22.26
N THR A 448 11.61 36.52 22.10
CA THR A 448 11.20 35.16 22.54
C THR A 448 11.66 34.07 21.55
N GLY A 449 12.06 34.46 20.33
CA GLY A 449 12.33 33.52 19.22
C GLY A 449 11.06 32.81 18.71
N LEU A 450 9.88 33.27 19.11
CA LEU A 450 8.59 32.70 18.69
C LEU A 450 7.83 33.59 17.71
N GLY A 451 8.14 34.89 17.64
CA GLY A 451 7.41 35.87 16.84
C GLY A 451 7.31 35.52 15.35
N LEU A 452 8.41 35.11 14.70
CA LEU A 452 8.39 34.73 13.28
C LEU A 452 7.65 33.41 13.04
N ALA A 453 7.75 32.44 13.95
CA ALA A 453 6.98 31.20 13.86
C ALA A 453 5.46 31.47 13.97
N ILE A 454 5.06 32.41 14.83
CA ILE A 454 3.67 32.88 14.95
C ILE A 454 3.23 33.59 13.66
N VAL A 455 4.08 34.44 13.10
CA VAL A 455 3.83 35.12 11.81
C VAL A 455 3.54 34.09 10.72
N GLN A 456 4.41 33.09 10.56
CA GLN A 456 4.22 32.04 9.56
C GLN A 456 2.91 31.28 9.80
N GLY A 457 2.65 30.82 11.03
CA GLY A 457 1.45 30.07 11.34
C GLY A 457 0.15 30.84 11.10
N ILE A 458 0.11 32.14 11.44
CA ILE A 458 -1.06 32.98 11.15
C ILE A 458 -1.27 33.15 9.65
N VAL A 459 -0.20 33.43 8.90
CA VAL A 459 -0.30 33.67 7.44
C VAL A 459 -0.72 32.39 6.71
N GLU A 460 -0.20 31.23 7.11
CA GLU A 460 -0.60 29.93 6.57
C GLU A 460 -2.07 29.60 6.87
N LEU A 461 -2.58 29.93 8.06
CA LEU A 461 -4.00 29.77 8.41
C LEU A 461 -4.92 30.66 7.55
N HIS A 462 -4.40 31.75 6.98
CA HIS A 462 -5.11 32.58 6.00
C HIS A 462 -4.99 32.06 4.56
N GLY A 463 -4.29 30.94 4.32
CA GLY A 463 -4.02 30.42 2.98
C GLY A 463 -2.96 31.22 2.20
N GLY A 464 -2.15 32.00 2.91
CA GLY A 464 -1.02 32.77 2.39
C GLY A 464 0.33 32.09 2.64
N TRP A 465 1.41 32.80 2.32
CA TRP A 465 2.77 32.44 2.73
C TRP A 465 3.63 33.68 2.99
N THR A 466 4.82 33.47 3.55
CA THR A 466 5.81 34.51 3.78
C THR A 466 7.06 34.26 2.94
N THR A 467 7.69 35.32 2.45
CA THR A 467 9.02 35.27 1.83
C THR A 467 9.97 36.21 2.55
N VAL A 468 11.26 35.88 2.53
CA VAL A 468 12.32 36.68 3.13
C VAL A 468 13.45 36.85 2.11
N GLU A 469 13.91 38.08 1.96
CA GLU A 469 15.12 38.44 1.22
C GLU A 469 16.01 39.24 2.16
N SER A 470 17.25 38.79 2.38
CA SER A 470 18.15 39.46 3.32
C SER A 470 19.59 39.42 2.83
N GLN A 471 20.32 40.50 3.11
CA GLN A 471 21.75 40.57 2.89
C GLN A 471 22.42 41.21 4.10
N VAL A 472 23.49 40.57 4.57
CA VAL A 472 24.25 41.02 5.74
C VAL A 472 24.75 42.46 5.53
N ASN A 473 24.47 43.34 6.49
CA ASN A 473 24.72 44.79 6.49
C ASN A 473 23.99 45.62 5.42
N ALA A 474 23.02 45.03 4.72
CA ALA A 474 22.14 45.75 3.80
C ALA A 474 20.70 45.83 4.31
N GLY A 475 20.28 44.83 5.12
CA GLY A 475 18.97 44.76 5.75
C GLY A 475 18.16 43.55 5.30
N THR A 476 16.89 43.52 5.69
CA THR A 476 15.97 42.40 5.41
C THR A 476 14.63 42.91 4.87
N ILE A 477 14.02 42.11 3.99
CA ILE A 477 12.68 42.32 3.47
C ILE A 477 11.86 41.07 3.79
N PHE A 478 10.84 41.24 4.61
CA PHE A 478 9.80 40.24 4.81
C PHE A 478 8.58 40.61 3.98
N THR A 479 8.10 39.69 3.15
CA THR A 479 6.86 39.88 2.38
C THR A 479 5.82 38.87 2.79
N VAL A 480 4.64 39.35 3.19
CA VAL A 480 3.46 38.56 3.52
C VAL A 480 2.54 38.53 2.30
N TRP A 481 2.17 37.34 1.85
CA TRP A 481 1.32 37.10 0.69
C TRP A 481 -0.03 36.59 1.16
N LEU A 482 -1.13 37.27 0.80
CA LEU A 482 -2.48 36.99 1.28
C LEU A 482 -3.47 36.87 0.12
N PRO A 483 -4.45 35.95 0.21
CA PRO A 483 -5.51 35.86 -0.79
C PRO A 483 -6.28 37.17 -0.91
N LEU A 484 -6.38 37.69 -2.14
CA LEU A 484 -7.23 38.84 -2.45
C LEU A 484 -8.68 38.49 -2.13
N ALA A 485 -9.41 39.45 -1.56
CA ALA A 485 -10.86 39.34 -1.46
C ALA A 485 -11.43 39.43 -2.89
N GLU A 486 -12.22 38.44 -3.30
CA GLU A 486 -12.94 38.52 -4.57
C GLU A 486 -13.88 39.74 -4.51
N GLU A 487 -13.80 40.61 -5.53
CA GLU A 487 -14.85 41.61 -5.74
C GLU A 487 -16.15 40.84 -5.99
N GLN A 488 -17.07 40.87 -5.01
CA GLN A 488 -18.43 40.44 -5.26
C GLN A 488 -18.98 41.34 -6.38
N ALA A 489 -19.11 40.76 -7.57
CA ALA A 489 -19.67 41.40 -8.76
C ALA A 489 -21.14 41.78 -8.57
#